data_AF-A0A534XIT8-F1
#
_entry.id   AF-A0A534XIT8-F1
#
_cell.length_a   1.000
_cell.length_b   1.000
_cell.length_c   1.000
_cell.angle_alpha   90.00
_cell.angle_beta   90.00
_cell.angle_gamma   90.00
#
_symmetry.space_group_name_H-M   'P 1'
#
loop_
_entity.id
_entity.type
_entity.pdbx_description
1 polymer ?
#
loop_
_entity_poly.entity_id
_entity_poly.type
_entity_poly.pdbx_seq_one_letter_code
_entity_poly.pdbx_strand_id
1 'polypeptide(L)' 'VVTGDVTQIDLPAGKASGLKEAAAILRNIPGIRFIGFTERDVVRHPLVQEIITAYDRAGQ' A
#
# COMPACT_ATOMS: atom_id res chain seq x y z
N VAL A 1 -16.64 1.25 -0.87
CA VAL A 1 -15.28 0.86 -0.41
C VAL A 1 -14.28 1.49 -1.36
N VAL A 2 -13.28 2.17 -0.83
CA VAL A 2 -12.17 2.74 -1.62
C VAL A 2 -10.93 1.90 -1.30
N THR A 3 -10.21 1.46 -2.32
CA THR A 3 -8.98 0.67 -2.18
C THR A 3 -7.83 1.42 -2.82
N GLY A 4 -6.62 1.30 -2.27
CA GLY A 4 -5.42 1.89 -2.85
C GLY A 4 -4.15 1.43 -2.14
N ASP A 5 -3.03 1.56 -2.83
CA ASP A 5 -1.70 1.26 -2.30
C ASP A 5 -0.95 2.57 -2.04
N VAL A 6 -0.59 2.83 -0.77
CA VAL A 6 0.11 4.05 -0.35
C VAL A 6 1.56 4.14 -0.86
N THR A 7 2.11 3.03 -1.34
CA THR A 7 3.47 2.94 -1.90
C THR A 7 3.51 3.31 -3.38
N GLN A 8 2.40 3.19 -4.09
CA GLN A 8 2.27 3.51 -5.51
C GLN A 8 1.93 4.99 -5.69
N ILE A 9 2.96 5.83 -5.84
CA ILE A 9 2.82 7.27 -6.09
C ILE A 9 3.41 7.59 -7.46
N ASP A 10 2.58 7.51 -8.50
CA ASP A 10 2.97 7.82 -9.88
C ASP A 10 2.72 9.31 -10.22
N LEU A 11 3.06 10.21 -9.30
CA LEU A 11 2.86 11.65 -9.46
C LEU A 11 4.19 12.35 -9.78
N PRO A 12 4.14 13.47 -10.54
CA PRO A 12 5.30 14.35 -10.72
C PRO A 12 5.93 14.74 -9.38
N ALA A 13 7.27 14.89 -9.39
CA ALA A 13 8.02 15.28 -8.21
C ALA A 13 7.44 16.53 -7.53
N GLY A 14 7.34 16.50 -6.20
CA GLY A 14 6.79 17.59 -5.40
C GLY A 14 5.27 17.58 -5.24
N LYS A 15 4.53 16.68 -5.91
CA LYS A 15 3.09 16.50 -5.64
C LYS A 15 2.85 15.57 -4.45
N ALA A 16 1.95 15.99 -3.56
CA ALA A 16 1.46 15.15 -2.48
C ALA A 16 0.57 14.01 -3.01
N SER A 17 0.60 12.86 -2.34
CA SER A 17 -0.32 11.75 -2.64
C SER A 17 -1.71 12.06 -2.12
N GLY A 18 -2.70 12.09 -3.01
CA GLY A 18 -4.10 12.30 -2.63
C GLY A 18 -4.63 11.20 -1.70
N LEU A 19 -4.13 9.97 -1.80
CA LEU A 19 -4.49 8.88 -0.88
C LEU A 19 -3.98 9.15 0.54
N LYS A 20 -2.72 9.60 0.67
CA LYS A 20 -2.14 9.96 1.97
C LYS A 20 -2.84 11.19 2.57
N GLU A 21 -3.15 12.18 1.75
CA GLU A 21 -3.88 13.39 2.16
C GLU A 21 -5.30 13.07 2.62
N ALA A 22 -6.07 12.31 1.83
CA ALA A 22 -7.41 11.87 2.20
C ALA A 22 -7.40 11.05 3.51
N ALA A 23 -6.41 10.16 3.69
CA ALA A 23 -6.27 9.42 4.94
C ALA A 23 -6.04 10.35 6.15
N ALA A 24 -5.23 11.40 5.99
CA ALA A 24 -4.99 12.36 7.06
C ALA A 24 -6.22 13.23 7.38
N ILE A 25 -6.92 13.72 6.35
CA ILE A 25 -8.09 14.61 6.50
C ILE A 25 -9.29 13.86 7.09
N LEU A 26 -9.55 12.64 6.61
CA LEU A 26 -10.79 11.92 6.91
C LEU A 26 -10.70 11.03 8.17
N ARG A 27 -9.52 10.90 8.80
CA ARG A 27 -9.28 9.96 9.92
C ARG A 27 -10.22 10.10 11.12
N ASN A 28 -10.81 11.28 11.32
CA ASN A 28 -11.65 11.60 12.48
C ASN A 28 -13.14 11.70 12.13
N ILE A 29 -13.54 11.39 10.89
CA ILE A 29 -14.95 11.48 10.48
C ILE A 29 -15.71 10.25 11.00
N PRO A 30 -16.76 10.42 11.82
CA PRO A 30 -17.59 9.30 12.25
C PRO A 30 -18.18 8.56 11.05
N GLY A 31 -18.12 7.23 11.08
CA GLY A 31 -18.60 6.38 9.98
C GLY A 31 -17.57 6.07 8.89
N ILE A 32 -16.37 6.69 8.93
CA ILE A 32 -15.25 6.31 8.07
C ILE A 32 -14.27 5.43 8.85
N ARG A 33 -13.85 4.32 8.25
CA ARG A 33 -12.84 3.42 8.82
C ARG A 33 -11.73 3.18 7.81
N PHE A 34 -10.49 3.30 8.29
CA PHE A 34 -9.30 2.95 7.55
C PHE A 34 -8.86 1.54 7.93
N ILE A 35 -8.70 0.67 6.94
CA ILE A 35 -8.20 -0.69 7.11
C ILE A 35 -6.91 -0.81 6.32
N GLY A 36 -5.79 -0.97 7.04
CA GLY A 36 -4.49 -1.25 6.43
C GLY A 36 -4.29 -2.75 6.29
N PHE A 37 -3.75 -3.18 5.15
CA PHE A 37 -3.38 -4.57 4.92
C PHE A 37 -1.86 -4.71 5.11
N THR A 38 -1.46 -5.85 5.62
CA THR A 38 -0.05 -6.26 5.76
C THR A 38 0.25 -7.37 4.77
N GLU A 39 1.51 -7.77 4.66
CA GLU A 39 1.90 -8.90 3.82
C GLU A 39 1.20 -10.21 4.20
N ARG A 40 0.80 -10.34 5.48
CA ARG A 40 0.07 -11.50 6.02
C ARG A 40 -1.36 -11.59 5.47
N ASP A 41 -1.93 -10.47 5.03
CA ASP A 41 -3.28 -10.38 4.49
C ASP A 41 -3.31 -10.66 2.98
N VAL A 42 -2.14 -10.87 2.35
CA VAL A 42 -2.01 -11.08 0.91
C VAL A 42 -1.71 -12.55 0.61
N VAL A 43 -2.68 -13.23 0.02
CA VAL A 43 -2.48 -14.58 -0.53
C VAL A 43 -1.79 -14.46 -1.88
N ARG A 44 -0.60 -15.05 -2.00
CA ARG A 44 0.18 -15.11 -3.24
C ARG A 44 0.31 -16.55 -3.70
N HIS A 45 0.41 -16.72 -5.01
CA HIS A 45 0.79 -18.01 -5.57
C HIS A 45 2.22 -18.38 -5.09
N PRO A 46 2.50 -19.64 -4.70
CA PRO A 46 3.81 -20.04 -4.17
C PRO A 46 5.00 -19.59 -5.03
N LEU A 47 4.90 -19.78 -6.35
CA LEU A 47 5.93 -19.32 -7.30
C LEU A 47 6.21 -17.81 -7.23
N VAL A 48 5.19 -16.98 -7.06
CA VAL A 48 5.37 -15.52 -6.96
C VAL A 48 6.13 -15.17 -5.68
N GLN A 49 5.88 -15.89 -4.60
CA GLN A 49 6.57 -15.69 -3.33
C GLN A 49 8.05 -16.12 -3.40
N GLU A 50 8.35 -17.20 -4.13
CA GLU A 50 9.73 -17.61 -4.43
C GLU A 50 10.48 -16.54 -5.24
N ILE A 51 9.83 -15.96 -6.26
CA ILE A 51 10.39 -14.89 -7.08
C ILE A 51 10.72 -13.66 -6.21
N ILE A 52 9.77 -13.20 -5.37
CA ILE A 52 10.00 -12.06 -4.47
C ILE A 52 11.18 -12.33 -3.53
N THR A 53 11.20 -13.52 -2.90
CA THR A 53 12.28 -13.93 -1.99
C THR A 53 13.66 -13.91 -2.67
N ALA A 54 13.73 -14.29 -3.95
CA ALA A 54 14.99 -14.27 -4.70
C ALA A 54 15.49 -12.83 -4.94
N TYR A 55 14.60 -11.91 -5.30
CA TYR A 55 14.95 -10.49 -5.48
C TYR A 55 15.36 -9.84 -4.15
N ASP A 56 14.66 -10.13 -3.05
CA ASP A 56 15.00 -9.59 -1.73
C ASP A 56 16.42 -9.99 -1.29
N ARG A 57 16.83 -11.24 -1.58
CA ARG A 57 18.19 -11.72 -1.28
C ARG A 57 19.26 -11.10 -2.18
N ALA A 58 18.92 -10.78 -3.42
CA ALA A 58 19.86 -10.19 -4.38
C ALA A 58 20.08 -8.68 -4.16
N GLY A 59 19.12 -7.99 -3.53
CA GLY A 59 19.20 -6.57 -3.18
C GLY A 59 19.82 -6.26 -1.82
N GLN A 60 20.20 -7.27 -1.03
CA GLN A 60 20.99 -7.16 0.20
C GLN A 60 22.49 -7.31 -0.09
#